data_AF-A0AAV0WAM1-F1
#
_entry.id   AF-A0AAV0WAM1-F1
#
_cell.length_a   1.000
_cell.length_b   1.000
_cell.length_c   1.000
_cell.angle_alpha   90.00
_cell.angle_beta   90.00
_cell.angle_gamma   90.00
#
_symmetry.space_group_name_H-M   'P 1'
#
loop_
_entity.id
_entity.type
_entity.pdbx_description
1 polymer ?
#
loop_
_entity_poly.entity_id
_entity_poly.type
_entity_poly.pdbx_seq_one_letter_code
_entity_poly.pdbx_strand_id
1 'polypeptide(L)'
;MYVDLDMKMIVKDESSHSHENETESVRNKKLFSNQLKRKCEDELERPSKIINTEIQKNPEQAKLFNGTDINNIYQCLYRSRRSSYPALPKSISEVIELMTNRKITTIENEDFLLDVDSTHNILFYSTISNLKLLC
;
A
#
# COMPACT_ATOMS: atom_id res chain seq x y z
N MET A 1 -14.53 24.42 -56.21
CA MET A 1 -13.58 23.46 -55.61
C MET A 1 -14.42 22.46 -54.84
N TYR A 2 -14.59 21.26 -55.37
CA TYR A 2 -15.34 20.19 -54.69
C TYR A 2 -14.35 19.42 -53.82
N VAL A 3 -14.65 19.30 -52.53
CA VAL A 3 -13.88 18.48 -51.58
C VAL A 3 -14.78 17.32 -51.18
N ASP A 4 -14.22 16.12 -51.22
CA ASP A 4 -14.90 14.85 -50.94
C ASP A 4 -15.43 14.81 -49.50
N LEU A 5 -16.67 14.35 -49.29
CA LEU A 5 -17.35 14.37 -47.98
C LEU A 5 -16.72 13.40 -46.97
N ASP A 6 -15.99 12.40 -47.48
CA ASP A 6 -15.38 11.34 -46.66
C ASP A 6 -13.90 11.58 -46.35
N MET A 7 -13.37 12.77 -46.64
CA MET A 7 -12.00 13.13 -46.29
C MET A 7 -11.86 13.35 -44.78
N LYS A 8 -11.65 12.27 -44.02
CA LYS A 8 -11.15 12.35 -42.64
C LYS A 8 -9.72 12.89 -42.66
N MET A 9 -9.57 14.21 -42.54
CA MET A 9 -8.27 14.80 -42.24
C MET A 9 -7.85 14.40 -40.82
N ILE A 10 -6.75 13.66 -40.72
CA ILE A 10 -6.06 13.46 -39.45
C ILE A 10 -5.41 14.81 -39.10
N VAL A 11 -6.00 15.54 -38.15
CA VAL A 11 -5.56 16.90 -37.75
C VAL A 11 -4.20 16.87 -37.04
N LYS A 12 -3.87 15.76 -36.38
CA LYS A 12 -2.58 15.52 -35.75
C LYS A 12 -2.41 14.02 -35.52
N ASP A 13 -1.31 13.47 -36.02
CA ASP A 13 -0.91 12.09 -35.76
C ASP A 13 0.23 12.10 -34.73
N GLU A 14 -0.02 11.57 -33.53
CA GLU A 14 0.99 11.42 -32.47
C GLU A 14 1.57 10.00 -32.44
N SER A 15 1.32 9.19 -33.46
CA SER A 15 1.82 7.81 -33.57
C SER A 15 3.35 7.71 -33.75
N SER A 16 4.04 8.84 -33.96
CA SER A 16 5.51 8.88 -34.04
C SER A 16 6.13 8.83 -32.64
N HIS A 17 6.32 7.63 -32.10
CA HIS A 17 7.11 7.42 -30.90
C HIS A 17 8.61 7.42 -31.25
N SER A 18 9.24 8.60 -31.23
CA SER A 18 10.68 8.77 -31.50
C SER A 18 11.54 8.72 -30.23
N HIS A 19 11.18 7.88 -29.26
CA HIS A 19 12.02 7.65 -28.07
C HIS A 19 12.74 6.32 -28.20
N GLU A 20 13.97 6.25 -27.71
CA GLU A 20 14.68 4.98 -27.61
C GLU A 20 13.90 4.03 -26.70
N ASN A 21 13.83 2.77 -27.10
CA ASN A 21 13.24 1.73 -26.27
C ASN A 21 14.01 1.63 -24.95
N GLU A 22 13.28 1.50 -23.85
CA GLU A 22 13.91 1.25 -22.55
C GLU A 22 14.73 -0.04 -22.60
N THR A 23 15.90 -0.02 -21.97
CA THR A 23 16.74 -1.21 -21.88
C THR A 23 16.03 -2.34 -21.15
N GLU A 24 16.33 -3.58 -21.55
CA GLU A 24 15.78 -4.79 -20.93
C GLU A 24 16.02 -4.83 -19.40
N SER A 25 17.13 -4.27 -18.93
CA SER A 25 17.42 -4.11 -17.51
C SER A 25 16.40 -3.22 -16.78
N VAL A 26 16.06 -2.06 -17.35
CA VAL A 26 15.06 -1.13 -16.77
C VAL A 26 13.68 -1.77 -16.77
N ARG A 27 13.31 -2.44 -17.86
CA ARG A 27 12.05 -3.18 -17.96
C ARG A 27 11.94 -4.25 -16.87
N ASN A 28 12.98 -5.06 -16.68
CA ASN A 28 13.00 -6.13 -15.68
C ASN A 28 12.94 -5.61 -14.24
N LYS A 29 13.57 -4.46 -13.95
CA LYS A 29 13.46 -3.76 -12.67
C LYS A 29 12.04 -3.31 -12.37
N LYS A 30 11.37 -2.68 -13.35
CA LYS A 30 9.98 -2.22 -13.20
C LYS A 30 9.02 -3.39 -13.00
N LEU A 31 9.19 -4.47 -13.75
CA LEU A 31 8.37 -5.67 -13.66
C LEU A 31 8.47 -6.30 -12.27
N PHE A 32 9.70 -6.46 -11.75
CA PHE A 32 9.95 -6.96 -10.40
C PHE A 32 9.30 -6.10 -9.32
N SER A 33 9.47 -4.77 -9.40
CA SER A 33 8.88 -3.84 -8.42
C SER A 33 7.34 -3.91 -8.43
N ASN A 34 6.72 -4.00 -9.60
CA ASN A 34 5.27 -4.09 -9.72
C ASN A 34 4.71 -5.44 -9.22
N GLN A 35 5.42 -6.54 -9.43
CA GLN A 35 5.05 -7.84 -8.86
C GLN A 35 5.07 -7.80 -7.32
N LEU A 36 6.12 -7.22 -6.75
CA LEU A 36 6.23 -7.07 -5.30
C LEU A 36 5.13 -6.18 -4.72
N LYS A 37 4.74 -5.10 -5.41
CA LYS A 37 3.62 -4.24 -4.96
C LYS A 37 2.31 -5.00 -4.82
N ARG A 38 2.00 -5.91 -5.74
CA ARG A 38 0.78 -6.75 -5.68
C ARG A 38 0.83 -7.79 -4.56
N LYS A 39 2.02 -8.22 -4.14
CA LYS A 39 2.21 -9.15 -3.00
C LYS A 39 2.18 -8.44 -1.65
N CYS A 40 2.09 -7.11 -1.65
CA CYS A 40 2.21 -6.26 -0.47
C CYS A 40 0.86 -5.97 0.21
N GLU A 41 -0.13 -6.84 0.02
CA GLU A 41 -1.49 -6.70 0.58
C GLU A 41 -1.54 -7.02 2.08
N ASP A 42 -0.66 -7.91 2.57
CA ASP A 42 -0.54 -8.21 3.99
C ASP A 42 0.21 -7.09 4.72
N GLU A 43 -0.51 -6.38 5.59
CA GLU A 43 0.01 -5.27 6.40
C GLU A 43 1.01 -5.73 7.46
N LEU A 44 0.92 -6.99 7.92
CA LEU A 44 1.74 -7.52 9.02
C LEU A 44 3.13 -7.97 8.55
N GLU A 45 3.29 -8.29 7.26
CA GLU A 45 4.57 -8.76 6.75
C GLU A 45 5.55 -7.59 6.53
N ARG A 46 6.81 -7.72 6.96
CA ARG A 46 7.80 -6.64 6.75
C ARG A 46 8.20 -6.51 5.26
N PRO A 47 8.32 -5.29 4.68
CA PRO A 47 8.71 -5.13 3.28
C PRO A 47 10.07 -5.78 2.95
N SER A 48 11.02 -5.76 3.89
CA SER A 48 12.31 -6.42 3.72
C SER A 48 12.19 -7.93 3.58
N LYS A 49 11.25 -8.56 4.29
CA LYS A 49 10.97 -9.99 4.17
C LYS A 49 10.43 -10.30 2.77
N ILE A 50 9.45 -9.54 2.30
CA ILE A 50 8.88 -9.66 0.95
C ILE A 50 9.96 -9.55 -0.14
N ILE A 51 10.81 -8.52 -0.05
CA ILE A 51 11.91 -8.30 -1.00
C ILE A 51 12.89 -9.48 -0.97
N ASN A 52 13.34 -9.89 0.23
CA ASN A 52 14.32 -10.97 0.37
C ASN A 52 13.76 -12.31 -0.09
N THR A 53 12.50 -12.61 0.22
CA THR A 53 11.83 -13.82 -0.25
C THR A 53 11.74 -13.86 -1.77
N GLU A 54 11.45 -12.72 -2.42
CA GLU A 54 11.38 -12.67 -3.88
C GLU A 54 12.76 -12.75 -4.55
N ILE A 55 13.78 -12.13 -3.95
CA ILE A 55 15.19 -12.28 -4.38
C ILE A 55 15.63 -13.73 -4.30
N GLN A 56 15.28 -14.43 -3.21
CA GLN A 56 15.60 -15.85 -3.04
C GLN A 56 14.88 -16.74 -4.07
N LYS A 57 13.64 -16.40 -4.44
CA LYS A 57 12.89 -17.11 -5.49
C LYS A 57 13.45 -16.88 -6.89
N ASN A 58 13.98 -15.68 -7.16
CA ASN A 58 14.47 -15.27 -8.48
C ASN A 58 15.90 -14.67 -8.41
N PRO A 59 16.93 -15.48 -8.08
CA PRO A 59 18.28 -14.98 -7.84
C PRO A 59 18.93 -14.36 -9.07
N GLU A 60 18.64 -14.87 -10.28
CA GLU A 60 19.17 -14.30 -11.53
C GLU A 60 18.69 -12.88 -11.78
N GLN A 61 17.43 -12.59 -11.44
CA GLN A 61 16.86 -11.25 -11.59
C GLN A 61 17.43 -10.29 -10.52
N ALA A 62 17.74 -10.80 -9.33
CA ALA A 62 18.34 -10.03 -8.26
C ALA A 62 19.77 -9.55 -8.56
N LYS A 63 20.54 -10.29 -9.37
CA LYS A 63 21.89 -9.89 -9.82
C LYS A 63 21.89 -8.58 -10.63
N LEU A 64 20.74 -8.19 -11.19
CA LEU A 64 20.57 -6.94 -11.96
C LEU A 64 20.38 -5.71 -11.06
N PHE A 65 20.21 -5.90 -9.75
CA PHE A 65 19.89 -4.82 -8.80
C PHE A 65 21.14 -4.41 -8.02
N ASN A 66 21.36 -3.11 -7.92
CA ASN A 66 22.30 -2.52 -6.98
C ASN A 66 21.58 -2.09 -5.68
N GLY A 67 22.33 -1.64 -4.67
CA GLY A 67 21.75 -1.20 -3.41
C GLY A 67 20.73 -0.06 -3.55
N THR A 68 20.93 0.84 -4.52
CA THR A 68 19.98 1.92 -4.84
C THR A 68 18.68 1.40 -5.41
N ASP A 69 18.73 0.40 -6.29
CA ASP A 69 17.55 -0.27 -6.85
C ASP A 69 16.72 -0.92 -5.74
N ILE A 70 17.38 -1.60 -4.79
CA ILE A 70 16.71 -2.23 -3.64
C ILE A 70 16.03 -1.17 -2.75
N ASN A 71 16.71 -0.05 -2.48
CA ASN A 71 16.13 1.06 -1.75
C ASN A 71 14.92 1.67 -2.48
N ASN A 72 14.99 1.80 -3.80
CA ASN A 72 13.86 2.30 -4.60
C ASN A 72 12.67 1.32 -4.56
N ILE A 73 12.91 0.02 -4.63
CA ILE A 73 11.87 -1.00 -4.47
C ILE A 73 11.22 -0.92 -3.08
N TYR A 74 12.03 -0.76 -2.03
CA TYR A 74 11.54 -0.57 -0.67
C TYR A 74 10.65 0.65 -0.56
N GLN A 75 11.05 1.80 -1.11
CA GLN A 75 10.26 3.03 -1.12
C GLN A 75 8.94 2.86 -1.91
N CYS A 76 9.00 2.16 -3.04
CA CYS A 76 7.83 1.80 -3.83
C CYS A 76 6.81 0.98 -3.02
N LEU A 77 7.28 -0.02 -2.27
CA LEU A 77 6.43 -0.84 -1.40
C LEU A 77 5.86 -0.03 -0.25
N TYR A 78 6.69 0.78 0.41
CA TYR A 78 6.27 1.63 1.52
C TYR A 78 5.18 2.62 1.08
N ARG A 79 5.35 3.30 -0.05
CA ARG A 79 4.34 4.23 -0.59
C ARG A 79 3.04 3.52 -0.93
N SER A 80 3.11 2.33 -1.55
CA SER A 80 1.93 1.52 -1.89
C SER A 80 1.13 1.12 -0.64
N ARG A 81 1.81 0.76 0.44
CA ARG A 81 1.15 0.50 1.73
C ARG A 81 0.60 1.76 2.36
N ARG A 82 1.37 2.85 2.33
CA ARG A 82 0.92 4.10 2.94
C ARG A 82 -0.31 4.68 2.24
N SER A 83 -0.53 4.39 0.96
CA SER A 83 -1.77 4.75 0.28
C SER A 83 -2.99 3.93 0.68
N SER A 84 -2.83 2.73 1.26
CA SER A 84 -3.96 1.93 1.75
C SER A 84 -4.34 2.27 3.19
N TYR A 85 -3.41 2.78 3.99
CA TYR A 85 -3.71 3.16 5.37
C TYR A 85 -4.62 4.40 5.46
N PRO A 86 -5.57 4.42 6.43
CA PRO A 86 -6.35 5.61 6.70
C PRO A 86 -5.44 6.76 7.15
N ALA A 87 -5.89 7.99 6.91
CA ALA A 87 -5.19 9.18 7.40
C ALA A 87 -5.10 9.13 8.94
N LEU A 88 -3.96 9.55 9.47
CA LEU A 88 -3.82 9.70 10.92
C LEU A 88 -4.74 10.84 11.39
N PRO A 89 -5.48 10.65 12.50
CA PRO A 89 -6.31 11.68 13.06
C PRO A 89 -5.45 12.87 13.50
N LYS A 90 -5.96 14.08 13.27
CA LYS A 90 -5.26 15.35 13.54
C LYS A 90 -5.69 16.00 14.85
N SER A 91 -6.79 15.55 15.42
CA SER A 91 -7.35 16.07 16.67
C SER A 91 -7.80 14.94 17.59
N ILE A 92 -7.91 15.22 18.88
CA ILE A 92 -8.43 14.27 19.87
C ILE A 92 -9.87 13.88 19.53
N SER A 93 -10.69 14.83 19.08
CA SER A 93 -12.07 14.55 18.65
C SER A 93 -12.14 13.54 17.49
N GLU A 94 -11.25 13.68 16.49
CA GLU A 94 -11.13 12.70 15.41
C GLU A 94 -10.68 11.32 15.92
N VAL A 95 -9.78 11.28 16.92
CA VAL A 95 -9.39 10.01 17.55
C VAL A 95 -10.59 9.36 18.22
N ILE A 96 -11.33 10.10 19.04
CA ILE A 96 -12.52 9.58 19.75
C ILE A 96 -13.55 9.07 18.75
N GLU A 97 -13.90 9.85 17.73
CA GLU A 97 -14.85 9.44 16.68
C GLU A 97 -14.38 8.18 15.93
N LEU A 98 -13.10 8.12 15.56
CA LEU A 98 -12.53 6.97 14.87
C LEU A 98 -12.54 5.72 15.76
N MET A 99 -12.22 5.87 17.04
CA MET A 99 -12.18 4.76 18.00
C MET A 99 -13.57 4.25 18.36
N THR A 100 -14.56 5.13 18.53
CA THR A 100 -15.97 4.74 18.77
C THR A 100 -16.52 3.88 17.63
N ASN A 101 -16.14 4.17 16.38
CA ASN A 101 -16.61 3.43 15.22
C ASN A 101 -15.79 2.17 14.91
N ARG A 102 -14.65 1.96 15.60
CA ARG A 102 -13.73 0.87 15.30
C ARG A 102 -14.05 -0.35 16.15
N LYS A 103 -14.34 -1.48 15.51
CA LYS A 103 -14.46 -2.76 16.19
C LYS A 103 -13.06 -3.35 16.44
N ILE A 104 -12.62 -3.35 17.69
CA ILE A 104 -11.34 -3.92 18.12
C ILE A 104 -11.64 -5.14 18.98
N THR A 105 -11.31 -6.32 18.47
CA THR A 105 -11.53 -7.60 19.14
C THR A 105 -10.23 -8.31 19.44
N THR A 106 -10.25 -9.18 20.46
CA THR A 106 -9.17 -10.12 20.75
C THR A 106 -9.14 -11.27 19.75
N ILE A 107 -8.11 -12.13 19.85
CA ILE A 107 -8.01 -13.38 19.07
C ILE A 107 -9.21 -14.31 19.34
N GLU A 108 -9.77 -14.24 20.55
CA GLU A 108 -10.94 -15.01 20.98
C GLU A 108 -12.28 -14.32 20.61
N ASN A 109 -12.24 -13.27 19.79
CA ASN A 109 -13.38 -12.45 19.38
C ASN A 109 -14.12 -11.75 20.54
N GLU A 110 -13.44 -11.49 21.66
CA GLU A 110 -13.98 -10.61 22.70
C GLU A 110 -13.75 -9.14 22.34
N ASP A 111 -14.72 -8.27 22.63
CA ASP A 111 -14.53 -6.83 22.46
C ASP A 111 -13.45 -6.32 23.44
N PHE A 112 -12.42 -5.71 22.90
CA PHE A 112 -11.23 -5.25 23.64
C PHE A 112 -11.26 -3.74 23.96
N LEU A 113 -11.96 -2.96 23.14
CA LEU A 113 -12.30 -1.58 23.46
C LEU A 113 -13.65 -1.59 24.16
N LEU A 114 -13.64 -1.54 25.49
CA LEU A 114 -14.86 -1.66 26.29
C LEU A 114 -15.69 -0.39 26.28
N ASP A 115 -15.03 0.76 26.38
CA ASP A 115 -15.72 2.03 26.43
C ASP A 115 -14.82 3.17 25.91
N VAL A 116 -15.48 4.21 25.40
CA VAL A 116 -14.86 5.43 24.88
C VAL A 116 -15.53 6.61 25.56
N ASP A 117 -14.89 7.16 26.58
CA ASP A 117 -15.36 8.35 27.26
C ASP A 117 -14.96 9.60 26.47
N SER A 118 -15.91 10.11 25.69
CA SER A 118 -15.76 11.32 24.89
C SER A 118 -15.71 12.61 25.73
N THR A 119 -16.16 12.58 26.99
CA THR A 119 -16.18 13.75 27.87
C THR A 119 -14.79 14.01 28.45
N HIS A 120 -14.14 12.95 28.93
CA HIS A 120 -12.80 13.04 29.51
C HIS A 120 -11.69 12.65 28.52
N ASN A 121 -12.05 12.24 27.30
CA ASN A 121 -11.14 11.75 26.25
C ASN A 121 -10.33 10.53 26.70
N ILE A 122 -11.00 9.56 27.33
CA ILE A 122 -10.38 8.33 27.86
C ILE A 122 -10.86 7.13 27.04
N LEU A 123 -9.92 6.25 26.69
CA LEU A 123 -10.18 4.98 26.02
C LEU A 123 -9.97 3.84 27.01
N PHE A 124 -10.99 3.01 27.21
CA PHE A 124 -10.92 1.88 28.13
C PHE A 124 -10.65 0.58 27.37
N TYR A 125 -9.43 0.07 27.53
CA TYR A 125 -9.01 -1.22 26.96
C TYR A 125 -9.00 -2.29 28.03
N SER A 126 -9.89 -3.27 27.89
CA SER A 126 -9.91 -4.50 28.68
C SER A 126 -10.89 -5.47 28.01
N THR A 127 -11.18 -6.61 28.63
CA THR A 127 -12.28 -7.46 28.21
C THR A 127 -13.19 -7.75 29.39
N ILE A 128 -14.42 -8.20 29.11
CA ILE A 128 -15.34 -8.64 30.16
C ILE A 128 -14.70 -9.77 30.99
N SER A 129 -13.98 -10.67 30.33
CA SER A 129 -13.27 -11.77 30.99
C SER A 129 -12.16 -11.28 31.92
N ASN A 130 -11.39 -10.26 31.52
CA ASN A 130 -10.41 -9.62 32.39
C ASN A 130 -11.07 -8.96 33.60
N LEU A 131 -12.20 -8.26 33.42
CA LEU A 131 -12.94 -7.63 34.51
C LEU A 131 -13.50 -8.65 35.50
N LYS A 132 -14.03 -9.78 35.02
CA LYS A 132 -14.50 -10.90 35.86
C LYS A 132 -13.38 -11.60 36.64
N LEU A 133 -12.12 -11.47 36.23
CA LEU A 133 -11.00 -12.01 36.98
C LEU A 133 -10.61 -11.09 38.15
N LEU A 134 -10.92 -9.80 38.03
CA LEU A 134 -10.59 -8.79 39.04
C LEU A 134 -11.66 -8.64 40.13
N CYS A 135 -12.89 -9.11 39.89
CA CYS A 135 -14.04 -9.01 40.78
C CYS A 135 -14.85 -10.32 40.73
#